data_AF-A0A944ZSP6-F1
#
_entry.id   AF-A0A944ZSP6-F1
#
_cell.length_a   1.000
_cell.length_b   1.000
_cell.length_c   1.000
_cell.angle_alpha   90.00
_cell.angle_beta   90.00
_cell.angle_gamma   90.00
#
_symmetry.space_group_name_H-M   'P 1'
#
loop_
_entity.id
_entity.type
_entity.pdbx_description
1 polymer ?
#
loop_
_entity_poly.entity_id
_entity_poly.type
_entity_poly.pdbx_seq_one_letter_code
_entity_poly.pdbx_strand_id
1 'polypeptide(L)'
;MSPDFSHTSSLTKVIIIVEFVLVAYLIYSLTKNVYNSYLVDSYIEGFEEENSLLMAENRKKTEDYLYFTSEEYIDKIAKQNLGLINPGEEVIIVSPDSLTYDGVAGSEEYSGDSDIVRIETRTNPQLWWDFFVR
;
A
#
# COMPACT_ATOMS: atom_id res chain seq x y z
N MET A 1 50.55 44.94 -52.89
CA MET A 1 50.50 45.70 -51.63
C MET A 1 49.77 44.80 -50.65
N SER A 2 50.50 43.97 -49.92
CA SER A 2 49.93 42.95 -49.04
C SER A 2 49.85 43.53 -47.62
N PRO A 3 48.70 43.43 -46.93
CA PRO A 3 48.58 43.97 -45.59
C PRO A 3 49.20 42.99 -44.59
N ASP A 4 50.30 43.40 -43.95
CA ASP A 4 50.91 42.68 -42.84
C ASP A 4 50.05 42.85 -41.58
N PHE A 5 49.27 41.83 -41.25
CA PHE A 5 48.62 41.69 -39.95
C PHE A 5 49.37 40.61 -39.17
N SER A 6 50.25 40.97 -38.24
CA SER A 6 50.49 40.19 -37.00
C SER A 6 51.64 40.72 -36.13
N HIS A 7 51.37 41.78 -35.36
CA HIS A 7 52.11 42.01 -34.10
C HIS A 7 51.14 42.02 -32.93
N THR A 8 50.58 40.85 -32.60
CA THR A 8 49.93 40.67 -31.31
C THR A 8 51.03 40.65 -30.24
N SER A 9 51.05 41.65 -29.35
CA SER A 9 51.99 41.74 -28.23
C SER A 9 51.97 40.46 -27.39
N SER A 10 53.12 40.03 -26.87
CA SER A 10 53.24 38.88 -25.96
C SER A 10 52.25 38.96 -24.80
N LEU A 11 51.96 40.18 -24.32
CA LEU A 11 50.98 40.47 -23.28
C LEU A 11 49.57 40.03 -23.68
N THR A 12 49.12 40.32 -24.90
CA THR A 12 47.80 39.92 -25.40
C THR A 12 47.66 38.39 -25.43
N LYS A 13 48.73 37.67 -25.82
CA LYS A 13 48.74 36.21 -25.81
C LYS A 13 48.61 35.65 -24.39
N VAL A 14 49.30 36.24 -23.42
CA VAL A 14 49.20 35.84 -22.00
C VAL A 14 47.79 36.08 -21.46
N ILE A 15 47.19 37.24 -21.75
CA ILE A 15 45.81 37.54 -21.31
C ILE A 15 44.83 36.50 -21.85
N ILE A 16 44.90 36.18 -23.14
CA ILE A 16 44.01 35.17 -23.76
C ILE A 16 44.18 33.80 -23.09
N ILE A 17 45.41 33.40 -22.77
CA ILE A 17 45.67 32.13 -22.08
C ILE A 17 45.07 32.15 -20.67
N VAL A 18 45.25 33.23 -19.91
CA VAL A 18 44.71 33.37 -18.55
C VAL A 18 43.18 33.35 -18.58
N GLU A 19 42.56 34.06 -19.52
CA GLU A 19 41.11 34.09 -19.70
C GLU A 19 40.59 32.70 -20.07
N PHE A 20 41.26 32.00 -20.97
CA PHE A 20 40.91 30.62 -21.32
C PHE A 20 41.00 29.66 -20.12
N VAL A 21 42.06 29.77 -19.30
CA VAL A 21 42.22 28.98 -18.07
C VAL A 21 41.11 29.30 -17.06
N LEU A 22 40.74 30.58 -16.92
CA LEU A 22 39.63 30.99 -16.06
C LEU A 22 38.31 30.36 -16.52
N VAL A 23 38.00 30.42 -17.81
CA VAL A 23 36.77 29.81 -18.36
C VAL A 23 36.79 28.30 -18.14
N ALA A 24 37.91 27.62 -18.39
CA ALA A 24 38.04 26.18 -18.14
C ALA A 24 37.84 25.84 -16.66
N TYR A 25 38.38 26.65 -15.75
CA TYR A 25 38.19 26.49 -14.31
C TYR A 25 36.73 26.69 -13.89
N LEU A 26 36.04 27.69 -14.46
CA LEU A 26 34.62 27.94 -14.17
C LEU A 26 33.74 26.78 -14.66
N ILE A 27 34.00 26.25 -15.85
CA ILE A 27 33.30 25.06 -16.37
C ILE A 27 33.52 23.88 -15.43
N TYR A 28 34.77 23.59 -15.06
CA TYR A 28 35.09 22.51 -14.13
C TYR A 28 34.38 22.66 -12.77
N SER A 29 34.41 23.86 -12.20
CA SER A 29 33.75 24.17 -10.93
C SER A 29 32.23 23.97 -11.01
N LEU A 30 31.62 24.47 -12.09
CA LEU A 30 30.20 24.31 -12.34
C LEU A 30 29.81 22.83 -12.50
N THR A 31 30.54 22.08 -13.32
CA THR A 31 30.29 20.64 -13.52
C THR A 31 30.38 19.88 -12.20
N LYS A 32 31.40 20.15 -11.38
CA LYS A 32 31.55 19.53 -10.05
C LYS A 32 30.36 19.86 -9.14
N ASN A 33 29.91 21.12 -9.14
CA ASN A 33 28.80 21.54 -8.31
C ASN A 33 27.48 20.86 -8.71
N VAL A 34 27.20 20.82 -10.01
CA VAL A 34 26.00 20.13 -10.56
C VAL A 34 26.03 18.64 -10.24
N TYR A 35 27.18 17.99 -10.43
CA TYR A 35 27.33 16.56 -10.14
C TYR A 35 27.11 16.24 -8.66
N ASN A 36 27.67 17.06 -7.75
CA ASN A 36 27.48 16.89 -6.32
C ASN A 36 26.04 17.15 -5.89
N SER A 37 25.37 18.17 -6.45
CA SER A 37 23.96 18.44 -6.14
C SER A 37 23.09 17.24 -6.49
N TYR A 38 23.24 16.69 -7.69
CA TYR A 38 22.45 15.54 -8.14
C TYR A 38 22.65 14.30 -7.26
N LEU A 39 23.91 14.02 -6.86
CA LEU A 39 24.18 12.91 -5.94
C LEU A 39 23.53 13.12 -4.58
N VAL A 40 23.64 14.33 -4.01
CA VAL A 40 23.04 14.66 -2.72
C VAL A 40 21.53 14.52 -2.78
N ASP A 41 20.88 15.04 -3.81
CA ASP A 41 19.42 14.94 -3.99
C ASP A 41 18.99 13.48 -4.09
N SER A 42 19.71 12.65 -4.84
CA SER A 42 19.44 11.20 -4.93
C SER A 42 19.58 10.47 -3.60
N TYR A 43 20.56 10.86 -2.76
CA TYR A 43 20.68 10.28 -1.42
C TYR A 43 19.54 10.71 -0.51
N ILE A 44 19.10 11.98 -0.60
CA ILE A 44 17.95 12.48 0.17
C ILE A 44 16.69 11.69 -0.21
N GLU A 45 16.40 11.57 -1.50
CA GLU A 45 15.24 10.80 -1.98
C GLU A 45 15.28 9.34 -1.49
N GLY A 46 16.46 8.69 -1.57
CA GLY A 46 16.63 7.32 -1.08
C GLY A 46 16.40 7.20 0.43
N PHE A 47 16.91 8.14 1.23
CA PHE A 47 16.68 8.14 2.67
C PHE A 47 15.23 8.46 3.05
N GLU A 48 14.54 9.33 2.31
CA GLU A 48 13.13 9.63 2.52
C GLU A 48 12.26 8.40 2.22
N GLU A 49 12.55 7.69 1.14
CA GLU A 49 11.87 6.44 0.79
C GLU A 49 12.09 5.38 1.88
N GLU A 50 13.33 5.14 2.30
CA GLU A 50 13.66 4.17 3.35
C GLU A 50 12.95 4.51 4.67
N ASN A 51 12.94 5.78 5.05
CA ASN A 51 12.27 6.23 6.26
C ASN A 51 10.75 6.04 6.16
N SER A 52 10.15 6.29 4.99
CA SER A 52 8.71 6.05 4.78
C SER A 52 8.34 4.57 4.91
N LEU A 53 9.18 3.67 4.38
CA LEU A 53 9.01 2.23 4.50
C LEU A 53 9.14 1.77 5.95
N LEU A 54 10.15 2.25 6.67
CA LEU A 54 10.37 1.95 8.08
C LEU A 54 9.22 2.44 8.96
N MET A 55 8.65 3.62 8.68
CA MET A 55 7.48 4.11 9.40
C MET A 55 6.25 3.23 9.14
N ALA A 56 6.01 2.82 7.90
CA ALA A 56 4.92 1.92 7.56
C ALA A 56 5.07 0.54 8.24
N GLU A 57 6.29 0.00 8.24
CA GLU A 57 6.60 -1.27 8.91
C GLU A 57 6.41 -1.18 10.43
N ASN A 58 6.90 -0.10 11.05
CA ASN A 58 6.69 0.12 12.49
C ASN A 58 5.22 0.23 12.85
N ARG A 59 4.43 1.00 12.08
CA ARG A 59 2.99 1.11 12.31
C ARG A 59 2.31 -0.25 12.25
N LYS A 60 2.60 -1.05 11.22
CA LYS A 60 2.06 -2.40 11.09
C LYS A 60 2.45 -3.29 12.27
N LYS A 61 3.73 -3.29 12.67
CA LYS A 61 4.20 -4.06 13.83
C LYS A 61 3.50 -3.64 15.12
N THR A 62 3.24 -2.35 15.31
CA THR A 62 2.49 -1.83 16.45
C THR A 62 1.05 -2.31 16.43
N GLU A 63 0.37 -2.24 15.28
CA GLU A 63 -1.00 -2.74 15.12
C GLU A 63 -1.09 -4.25 15.41
N ASP A 64 -0.17 -5.03 14.85
CA ASP A 64 -0.09 -6.48 15.09
C ASP A 64 0.16 -6.78 16.57
N TYR A 65 1.10 -6.05 17.20
CA TYR A 65 1.38 -6.18 18.62
C TYR A 65 0.12 -5.91 19.47
N LEU A 66 -0.57 -4.79 19.21
CA LEU A 66 -1.79 -4.42 19.94
C LEU A 66 -2.86 -5.50 19.78
N TYR A 67 -3.07 -6.01 18.57
CA TYR A 67 -4.02 -7.09 18.30
C TYR A 67 -3.67 -8.36 19.09
N PHE A 68 -2.42 -8.82 19.07
CA PHE A 68 -2.04 -10.04 19.78
C PHE A 68 -2.01 -9.90 21.30
N THR A 69 -1.88 -8.68 21.83
CA THR A 69 -1.98 -8.39 23.26
C THR A 69 -3.40 -8.06 23.73
N SER A 70 -4.35 -7.93 22.82
CA SER A 70 -5.73 -7.57 23.14
C SER A 70 -6.44 -8.68 23.93
N GLU A 71 -7.35 -8.29 24.82
CA GLU A 71 -8.16 -9.24 25.60
C GLU A 71 -9.03 -10.09 24.68
N GLU A 72 -9.53 -9.51 23.58
CA GLU A 72 -10.33 -10.17 22.56
C GLU A 72 -9.57 -11.30 21.87
N TYR A 73 -8.29 -11.07 21.53
CA TYR A 73 -7.45 -12.11 20.95
C TYR A 73 -7.16 -13.23 21.96
N ILE A 74 -6.86 -12.87 23.21
CA ILE A 74 -6.62 -13.84 24.29
C ILE A 74 -7.88 -14.71 24.52
N ASP A 75 -9.05 -14.08 24.62
CA ASP A 75 -10.34 -14.77 24.80
C ASP A 75 -10.68 -15.66 23.61
N LYS A 76 -10.48 -15.18 22.37
CA LYS A 76 -10.64 -15.98 21.15
C LYS A 76 -9.76 -17.22 21.17
N ILE A 77 -8.48 -17.08 21.52
CA ILE A 77 -7.54 -18.20 21.57
C ILE A 77 -7.88 -19.16 22.72
N ALA A 78 -8.29 -18.65 23.89
CA ALA A 78 -8.73 -19.48 25.00
C ALA A 78 -9.98 -20.31 24.64
N LYS A 79 -10.96 -19.70 24.00
CA LYS A 79 -12.18 -20.37 23.50
C LYS A 79 -11.84 -21.43 22.45
N GLN A 80 -11.03 -21.08 21.46
CA GLN A 80 -10.70 -21.96 20.34
C GLN A 80 -9.84 -23.15 20.74
N ASN A 81 -8.83 -22.94 21.60
CA ASN A 81 -7.84 -23.98 21.91
C ASN A 81 -8.12 -24.72 23.20
N LEU A 82 -8.73 -24.06 24.19
CA LEU A 82 -8.95 -24.62 25.52
C LEU A 82 -10.42 -24.93 25.78
N GLY A 83 -11.34 -24.57 24.85
CA GLY A 83 -12.77 -24.78 25.01
C GLY A 83 -13.36 -24.04 26.22
N LEU A 84 -12.68 -22.98 26.67
CA LEU A 84 -13.08 -22.20 27.84
C LEU A 84 -14.22 -21.26 27.43
N ILE A 85 -15.43 -21.52 27.95
CA ILE A 85 -16.64 -20.73 27.69
C ILE A 85 -16.97 -19.94 28.94
N ASN A 86 -17.28 -18.65 28.79
CA ASN A 86 -17.65 -17.81 29.92
C ASN A 86 -19.08 -18.13 30.40
N PRO A 87 -19.40 -17.94 31.70
CA PRO A 87 -20.73 -18.21 32.22
C PRO A 87 -21.77 -17.30 31.53
N GLY A 88 -22.75 -17.91 30.87
CA GLY A 88 -23.81 -17.21 30.11
C GLY A 88 -23.62 -17.18 28.58
N GLU A 89 -22.55 -17.78 28.06
CA GLU A 89 -22.30 -17.90 26.62
C GLU A 89 -22.77 -19.27 26.09
N GLU A 90 -23.46 -19.29 24.94
CA GLU A 90 -24.00 -20.50 24.29
C GLU A 90 -23.13 -20.90 23.09
N VAL A 91 -22.71 -22.17 23.04
CA VAL A 91 -21.91 -22.71 21.95
C VAL A 91 -22.81 -23.40 20.93
N ILE A 92 -22.82 -22.86 19.70
CA ILE A 92 -23.55 -23.44 18.58
C ILE A 92 -22.64 -24.42 17.85
N ILE A 93 -22.94 -25.71 17.96
CA ILE A 93 -22.24 -26.77 17.19
C ILE A 93 -23.06 -27.03 15.93
N VAL A 94 -22.53 -26.64 14.77
CA VAL A 94 -23.16 -26.91 13.48
C VAL A 94 -22.67 -28.26 12.98
N SER A 95 -23.50 -29.29 13.12
CA SER A 95 -23.23 -30.61 12.53
C SER A 95 -23.59 -30.60 11.04
N PRO A 96 -22.79 -31.21 10.16
CA PRO A 96 -23.10 -31.27 8.73
C PRO A 96 -24.44 -31.98 8.43
N ASP A 97 -24.90 -32.85 9.33
CA ASP A 97 -26.17 -33.59 9.20
C ASP A 97 -27.40 -32.78 9.64
N SER A 98 -27.23 -31.66 10.35
CA SER A 98 -28.33 -30.78 10.79
C SER A 98 -28.72 -29.71 9.76
N LEU A 99 -28.12 -29.76 8.56
CA LEU A 99 -28.57 -28.98 7.41
C LEU A 99 -29.72 -29.64 6.64
N THR A 100 -30.15 -30.83 7.05
CA THR A 100 -31.42 -31.41 6.63
C THR A 100 -32.54 -30.81 7.48
N TYR A 101 -33.25 -29.86 6.88
CA TYR A 101 -34.43 -29.21 7.41
C TYR A 101 -35.54 -30.25 7.64
N ASP A 102 -35.59 -30.83 8.84
CA ASP A 102 -36.69 -31.70 9.25
C ASP A 102 -37.81 -30.81 9.82
N GLY A 103 -38.77 -30.51 8.94
CA GLY A 103 -39.93 -29.68 9.25
C GLY A 103 -40.79 -30.32 10.32
N VAL A 104 -40.72 -29.77 11.54
CA VAL A 104 -41.64 -30.09 12.63
C VAL A 104 -43.06 -29.72 12.18
N ALA A 105 -43.90 -30.75 12.06
CA ALA A 105 -45.33 -30.66 11.93
C ALA A 105 -45.92 -29.90 13.14
N GLY A 106 -46.49 -28.73 12.86
CA GLY A 106 -47.27 -27.94 13.80
C GLY A 106 -47.93 -26.80 13.04
N SER A 107 -49.23 -26.98 12.76
CA SER A 107 -50.26 -25.96 12.42
C SER A 107 -49.76 -24.52 12.29
N GLU A 108 -49.95 -23.83 11.17
CA GLU A 108 -51.24 -23.22 10.87
C GLU A 108 -51.44 -22.95 9.36
N GLU A 109 -52.68 -23.15 8.94
CA GLU A 109 -53.22 -22.84 7.63
C GLU A 109 -53.22 -21.32 7.38
N TYR A 110 -52.27 -20.83 6.59
CA TYR A 110 -52.33 -19.49 5.99
C TYR A 110 -52.34 -19.62 4.47
N SER A 111 -53.55 -19.45 3.92
CA SER A 111 -53.78 -19.21 2.50
C SER A 111 -53.40 -17.75 2.21
N GLY A 112 -52.30 -17.51 1.48
CA GLY A 112 -51.92 -16.12 1.17
C GLY A 112 -50.53 -15.96 0.56
N ASP A 113 -50.51 -16.01 -0.77
CA ASP A 113 -49.57 -15.34 -1.67
C ASP A 113 -48.28 -16.08 -2.10
N SER A 114 -48.20 -16.21 -3.43
CA SER A 114 -47.42 -17.18 -4.19
C SER A 114 -46.00 -16.71 -4.54
N ASP A 115 -45.37 -15.94 -3.65
CA ASP A 115 -44.04 -15.36 -3.93
C ASP A 115 -42.89 -16.14 -3.29
N ILE A 116 -43.15 -16.95 -2.28
CA ILE A 116 -42.10 -17.65 -1.52
C ILE A 116 -41.57 -18.90 -2.27
N VAL A 117 -42.41 -19.51 -3.13
CA VAL A 117 -42.05 -20.73 -3.90
C VAL A 117 -41.12 -20.42 -5.09
N ARG A 118 -40.95 -19.15 -5.48
CA ARG A 118 -40.10 -18.76 -6.63
C ARG A 118 -38.64 -18.50 -6.27
N ILE A 119 -38.29 -18.47 -4.99
CA ILE A 119 -36.90 -18.23 -4.56
C ILE A 119 -36.08 -19.53 -4.65
N GLU A 120 -36.72 -20.69 -4.47
CA GLU A 120 -36.05 -22.00 -4.45
C GLU A 120 -35.49 -22.47 -5.80
N THR A 121 -35.94 -21.92 -6.94
CA THR A 121 -35.46 -22.34 -8.27
C THR A 121 -34.43 -21.40 -8.90
N ARG A 122 -34.02 -20.33 -8.21
CA ARG A 122 -33.06 -19.36 -8.78
C ARG A 122 -31.64 -19.77 -8.46
N THR A 123 -30.77 -19.75 -9.46
CA THR A 123 -29.35 -20.05 -9.25
C THR A 123 -28.66 -18.85 -8.61
N ASN A 124 -27.62 -19.10 -7.79
CA ASN A 124 -26.88 -18.05 -7.09
C ASN A 124 -26.48 -16.85 -7.98
N PRO A 125 -26.02 -17.03 -9.23
CA PRO A 125 -25.71 -15.89 -10.11
C PRO A 125 -26.90 -14.97 -10.40
N GLN A 126 -28.12 -15.52 -10.46
CA GLN A 126 -29.33 -14.74 -10.73
C GLN A 126 -29.73 -13.88 -9.52
N LEU A 127 -29.51 -14.37 -8.31
CA LEU A 127 -29.73 -13.62 -7.07
C LEU A 127 -28.78 -12.42 -6.96
N TRP A 128 -27.50 -12.62 -7.30
CA TRP A 128 -26.51 -11.55 -7.30
C TRP A 128 -26.81 -10.47 -8.33
N TRP A 129 -27.29 -10.86 -9.52
CA TRP A 129 -27.63 -9.89 -10.57
C TRP A 129 -28.78 -8.97 -10.15
N ASP A 130 -29.83 -9.50 -9.51
CA ASP A 130 -30.96 -8.69 -9.02
C ASP A 130 -30.53 -7.72 -7.91
N PHE A 131 -29.59 -8.13 -7.05
CA PHE A 131 -29.07 -7.26 -5.99
C PHE A 131 -28.25 -6.07 -6.54
N PHE A 132 -27.48 -6.27 -7.60
CA PHE A 132 -26.56 -5.23 -8.10
C PHE A 132 -27.14 -4.33 -9.18
N VAL A 133 -28.19 -4.77 -9.90
CA VAL A 133 -28.68 -4.09 -11.10
C VAL A 133 -30.05 -3.43 -10.90
N ARG A 134 -30.73 -3.72 -9.78
CA ARG A 134 -31.99 -3.08 -9.40
C ARG A 134 -31.75 -1.95 -8.40
#